data_AF-A0A8C7VP80-F1
#
_entry.id   AF-A0A8C7VP80-F1
#
_cell.length_a   1.000
_cell.length_b   1.000
_cell.length_c   1.000
_cell.angle_alpha   90.00
_cell.angle_beta   90.00
_cell.angle_gamma   90.00
#
_symmetry.space_group_name_H-M   'P 1'
#
loop_
_entity.id
_entity.type
_entity.pdbx_description
1 polymer ?
#
loop_
_entity_poly.entity_id
_entity_poly.type
_entity_poly.pdbx_seq_one_letter_code
_entity_poly.pdbx_strand_id
1 'polypeptide(L)'
;SNEFTFCQFPFILSTVVKKAIIQKDSEQQMISMARQSLVDKVSRRQRVDMSLLFLNIKVRRLQLVSDSLDELARNRADLKKKLKVTFVGEAGLDMGGLTKEWFLLLIRQIFHTDYGMFTFFKDSHCHWFSSWKCDNYSEFRLVGALMGLAVYNSITLDIRFPPCVYKKLLTPPVVPCDPDTPVGMATLTLDDLQQVMPDLAHGLAELLSYEGNVEEDFCTTFQVSQEELGVIKSYNLKPGGDKIPVTNQNRKEYVQLYVDFLLNKSIYRQFAAFFYGFHSVCASDALLLLRPEEVEILVCGSPNLDMSSLQKAAQYEGYSKTDPTIRAFWDVVLAFPLELQKKLLHFSTGSDRVPVGGMADLNFKISKIDASTDWLDTADTSFHQLPISHTCFNQICLPTYKNKKELKQKLTIAISNAEGFGLE
;
A
#
# COMPACT_ATOMS: atom_id res chain seq x y z
N SER A 1 -3.13 -18.77 -32.22
CA SER A 1 -2.11 -17.85 -32.76
C SER A 1 -0.82 -18.12 -31.99
N ASN A 2 0.23 -18.60 -32.67
CA ASN A 2 1.55 -18.92 -32.09
C ASN A 2 2.57 -17.79 -32.38
N GLU A 3 2.12 -16.54 -32.44
CA GLU A 3 3.02 -15.41 -32.61
C GLU A 3 3.68 -15.09 -31.26
N PHE A 4 5.02 -15.11 -31.27
CA PHE A 4 5.85 -14.68 -30.15
C PHE A 4 5.57 -13.21 -29.87
N THR A 5 5.16 -12.89 -28.64
CA THR A 5 5.08 -11.50 -28.16
C THR A 5 5.85 -11.37 -26.87
N PHE A 6 6.59 -10.26 -26.71
CA PHE A 6 7.32 -9.97 -25.46
C PHE A 6 6.40 -9.97 -24.23
N CYS A 7 5.12 -9.67 -24.44
CA CYS A 7 4.06 -9.70 -23.44
C CYS A 7 3.78 -11.11 -22.86
N GLN A 8 4.08 -12.18 -23.60
CA GLN A 8 3.91 -13.56 -23.11
C GLN A 8 5.04 -13.99 -22.16
N PHE A 9 6.14 -13.23 -22.09
CA PHE A 9 7.32 -13.57 -21.30
C PHE A 9 7.64 -12.42 -20.32
N PRO A 10 6.96 -12.38 -19.15
CA PRO A 10 7.12 -11.34 -18.14
C PRO A 10 8.58 -11.03 -17.77
N PHE A 11 9.49 -12.00 -17.84
CA PHE A 11 10.89 -11.80 -17.44
C PHE A 11 11.73 -10.97 -18.42
N ILE A 12 11.25 -10.70 -19.64
CA ILE A 12 12.05 -9.97 -20.66
C ILE A 12 12.03 -8.46 -20.41
N LEU A 13 10.90 -7.92 -19.96
CA LEU A 13 10.73 -6.48 -19.75
C LEU A 13 11.14 -6.09 -18.32
N SER A 14 11.86 -4.98 -18.17
CA SER A 14 12.14 -4.43 -16.84
C SER A 14 10.88 -3.85 -16.21
N THR A 15 10.84 -3.77 -14.87
CA THR A 15 9.71 -3.18 -14.13
C THR A 15 9.41 -1.75 -14.57
N VAL A 16 10.43 -0.96 -14.92
CA VAL A 16 10.27 0.42 -15.43
C VAL A 16 9.53 0.43 -16.77
N VAL A 17 9.88 -0.47 -17.69
CA VAL A 17 9.20 -0.58 -18.99
C VAL A 17 7.75 -1.05 -18.80
N LYS A 18 7.51 -2.05 -17.94
CA LYS A 18 6.16 -2.52 -17.63
C LYS A 18 5.30 -1.42 -17.01
N LYS A 19 5.86 -0.64 -16.08
CA LYS A 19 5.19 0.55 -15.51
C LYS A 19 4.77 1.52 -16.61
N ALA A 20 5.67 1.83 -17.55
CA ALA A 20 5.35 2.72 -18.67
C ALA A 20 4.22 2.17 -19.56
N ILE A 21 4.20 0.86 -19.82
CA ILE A 21 3.12 0.19 -20.57
C ILE A 21 1.79 0.34 -19.82
N ILE A 22 1.75 0.01 -18.52
CA ILE A 22 0.55 0.09 -17.68
C ILE A 22 0.05 1.53 -17.59
N GLN A 23 0.95 2.49 -17.41
CA GLN A 23 0.60 3.90 -17.35
C GLN A 23 0.02 4.37 -18.69
N LYS A 24 0.61 3.95 -19.81
CA LYS A 24 0.10 4.30 -21.15
C LYS A 24 -1.27 3.68 -21.42
N ASP A 25 -1.47 2.41 -21.07
CA ASP A 25 -2.77 1.73 -21.17
C ASP A 25 -3.81 2.44 -20.30
N SER A 26 -3.46 2.79 -19.06
CA SER A 26 -4.33 3.53 -18.14
C SER A 26 -4.73 4.89 -18.70
N GLU A 27 -3.78 5.68 -19.21
CA GLU A 27 -4.05 6.97 -19.86
C GLU A 27 -4.98 6.83 -21.07
N GLN A 28 -4.76 5.81 -21.92
CA GLN A 28 -5.59 5.57 -23.10
C GLN A 28 -7.01 5.17 -22.71
N GLN A 29 -7.17 4.29 -21.71
CA GLN A 29 -8.47 3.90 -21.18
C GLN A 29 -9.22 5.10 -20.56
N MET A 30 -8.53 5.95 -19.77
CA MET A 30 -9.11 7.19 -19.23
C MET A 30 -9.64 8.10 -20.33
N ILE A 31 -8.84 8.33 -21.38
CA ILE A 31 -9.24 9.18 -22.52
C ILE A 31 -10.42 8.56 -23.26
N SER A 32 -10.39 7.25 -23.49
CA SER A 32 -11.47 6.52 -24.18
C SER A 32 -12.80 6.64 -23.42
N MET A 33 -12.79 6.41 -22.11
CA MET A 33 -13.99 6.50 -21.28
C MET A 33 -14.54 7.92 -21.13
N ALA A 34 -13.65 8.91 -21.02
CA ALA A 34 -14.06 10.31 -21.02
C ALA A 34 -14.72 10.70 -22.35
N ARG A 35 -14.15 10.26 -23.49
CA ARG A 35 -14.74 10.47 -24.82
C ARG A 35 -16.07 9.78 -24.98
N GLN A 36 -16.20 8.51 -24.56
CA GLN A 36 -17.46 7.77 -24.63
C GLN A 36 -18.55 8.47 -23.81
N SER A 37 -18.23 8.89 -22.59
CA SER A 37 -19.15 9.65 -21.72
C SER A 37 -19.62 10.97 -22.35
N LEU A 38 -18.72 11.67 -23.05
CA LEU A 38 -19.06 12.88 -23.80
C LEU A 38 -20.01 12.57 -24.96
N VAL A 39 -19.68 11.58 -25.79
CA VAL A 39 -20.47 11.18 -26.96
C VAL A 39 -21.88 10.75 -26.54
N ASP A 40 -21.99 9.97 -25.46
CA ASP A 40 -23.28 9.50 -24.94
C ASP A 40 -24.18 10.67 -24.48
N LYS A 41 -23.62 11.65 -23.76
CA LYS A 41 -24.39 12.83 -23.32
C LYS A 41 -24.79 13.73 -24.48
N VAL A 42 -23.90 13.94 -25.46
CA VAL A 42 -24.19 14.73 -26.67
C VAL A 42 -25.28 14.06 -27.50
N SER A 43 -25.19 12.74 -27.69
CA SER A 43 -26.21 11.94 -28.38
C SER A 43 -27.59 12.06 -27.72
N ARG A 44 -27.62 12.10 -26.38
CA ARG A 44 -28.84 12.32 -25.58
C ARG A 44 -29.27 13.79 -25.48
N ARG A 45 -28.61 14.72 -26.18
CA ARG A 45 -28.85 16.18 -26.14
C ARG A 45 -28.85 16.77 -24.73
N GLN A 46 -28.07 16.17 -23.82
CA GLN A 46 -27.94 16.65 -22.45
C GLN A 46 -26.87 17.73 -22.37
N ARG A 47 -26.99 18.61 -21.36
CA ARG A 47 -25.98 19.62 -21.10
C ARG A 47 -24.66 18.96 -20.70
N VAL A 48 -23.59 19.33 -21.39
CA VAL A 48 -22.23 18.83 -21.15
C VAL A 48 -21.59 19.66 -20.05
N ASP A 49 -21.07 19.00 -19.02
CA ASP A 49 -20.29 19.60 -17.93
C ASP A 49 -18.93 18.91 -17.89
N MET A 50 -17.84 19.69 -17.87
CA MET A 50 -16.47 19.18 -17.86
C MET A 50 -16.17 18.26 -16.66
N SER A 51 -16.98 18.31 -15.59
CA SER A 51 -16.91 17.36 -14.48
C SER A 51 -17.06 15.90 -14.93
N LEU A 52 -17.80 15.63 -16.01
CA LEU A 52 -18.06 14.27 -16.52
C LEU A 52 -16.82 13.52 -17.03
N LEU A 53 -15.71 14.25 -17.26
CA LEU A 53 -14.42 13.69 -17.72
C LEU A 53 -13.61 13.06 -16.59
N PHE A 54 -14.01 13.31 -15.34
CA PHE A 54 -13.29 12.90 -14.15
C PHE A 54 -14.14 11.97 -13.29
N LEU A 55 -13.46 11.09 -12.55
CA LEU A 55 -14.05 10.43 -11.40
C LEU A 55 -13.98 11.41 -10.23
N ASN A 56 -15.10 12.07 -9.94
CA ASN A 56 -15.15 13.07 -8.86
C ASN A 56 -15.54 12.39 -7.55
N ILE A 57 -14.65 12.43 -6.57
CA ILE A 57 -14.88 11.88 -5.23
C ILE A 57 -15.05 13.05 -4.27
N LYS A 58 -16.25 13.17 -3.69
CA LYS A 58 -16.59 14.21 -2.71
C LYS A 58 -16.75 13.58 -1.34
N VAL A 59 -15.91 13.99 -0.40
CA VAL A 59 -15.82 13.33 0.91
C VAL A 59 -15.72 14.35 2.04
N ARG A 60 -16.25 13.99 3.21
CA ARG A 60 -16.08 14.74 4.45
C ARG A 60 -14.96 14.10 5.27
N ARG A 61 -14.07 14.91 5.86
CA ARG A 61 -12.96 14.41 6.69
C ARG A 61 -13.41 13.48 7.82
N LEU A 62 -14.53 13.80 8.46
CA LEU A 62 -15.08 13.01 9.58
C LEU A 62 -15.78 11.71 9.15
N GLN A 63 -16.13 11.56 7.86
CA GLN A 63 -16.84 10.39 7.34
C GLN A 63 -16.11 9.80 6.13
N LEU A 64 -14.77 9.80 6.20
CA LEU A 64 -13.91 9.53 5.05
C LEU A 64 -14.16 8.17 4.41
N VAL A 65 -14.20 7.09 5.22
CA VAL A 65 -14.40 5.73 4.70
C VAL A 65 -15.81 5.55 4.13
N SER A 66 -16.84 5.97 4.86
CA SER A 66 -18.24 5.85 4.42
C SER A 66 -18.50 6.63 3.13
N ASP A 67 -18.07 7.90 3.08
CA ASP A 67 -18.27 8.73 1.87
C ASP A 67 -17.50 8.14 0.68
N SER A 68 -16.29 7.61 0.90
CA SER A 68 -15.49 6.98 -0.16
C SER A 68 -16.13 5.70 -0.68
N LEU A 69 -16.71 4.87 0.19
CA LEU A 69 -17.50 3.69 -0.19
C LEU A 69 -18.67 4.09 -1.08
N ASP A 70 -19.45 5.08 -0.63
CA ASP A 70 -20.65 5.53 -1.33
C ASP A 70 -20.32 6.16 -2.68
N GLU A 71 -19.28 6.99 -2.75
CA GLU A 71 -18.84 7.61 -4.01
C GLU A 71 -18.32 6.57 -5.01
N LEU A 72 -17.49 5.61 -4.59
CA LEU A 72 -16.99 4.57 -5.50
C LEU A 72 -18.09 3.57 -5.90
N ALA A 73 -19.05 3.29 -5.01
CA ALA A 73 -20.20 2.45 -5.33
C ALA A 73 -21.13 3.13 -6.34
N ARG A 74 -21.36 4.44 -6.22
CA ARG A 74 -22.15 5.24 -7.16
C ARG A 74 -21.47 5.38 -8.52
N ASN A 75 -20.14 5.52 -8.55
CA ASN A 75 -19.37 5.77 -9.75
C ASN A 75 -18.66 4.52 -10.31
N ARG A 76 -19.22 3.32 -10.11
CA ARG A 76 -18.60 2.04 -10.57
C ARG A 76 -18.25 2.01 -12.06
N ALA A 77 -19.08 2.61 -12.91
CA ALA A 77 -18.84 2.69 -14.35
C ALA A 77 -17.71 3.66 -14.73
N ASP A 78 -17.35 4.55 -13.82
CA ASP A 78 -16.46 5.68 -14.05
C ASP A 78 -15.11 5.53 -13.33
N LEU A 79 -14.85 4.38 -12.68
CA LEU A 79 -13.63 4.12 -11.90
C LEU A 79 -12.33 4.30 -12.69
N LYS A 80 -12.41 4.14 -14.00
CA LYS A 80 -11.29 4.27 -14.95
C LYS A 80 -11.21 5.67 -15.59
N LYS A 81 -11.90 6.68 -15.05
CA LYS A 81 -11.68 8.10 -15.40
C LYS A 81 -10.56 8.69 -14.53
N LYS A 82 -10.03 9.85 -14.93
CA LYS A 82 -9.03 10.57 -14.13
C LYS A 82 -9.63 10.99 -12.78
N LEU A 83 -8.99 10.60 -11.69
CA LEU A 83 -9.46 10.88 -10.33
C LEU A 83 -9.34 12.36 -9.97
N LYS A 84 -10.36 12.89 -9.30
CA LYS A 84 -10.35 14.23 -8.70
C LYS A 84 -11.07 14.19 -7.36
N VAL A 85 -10.39 14.60 -6.29
CA VAL A 85 -10.96 14.60 -4.94
C VAL A 85 -11.35 16.02 -4.52
N THR A 86 -12.42 16.14 -3.74
CA THR A 86 -12.85 17.39 -3.12
C THR A 86 -13.32 17.12 -1.69
N PHE A 87 -12.72 17.82 -0.72
CA PHE A 87 -13.20 17.81 0.66
C PHE A 87 -14.37 18.79 0.81
N VAL A 88 -15.49 18.30 1.34
CA VAL A 88 -16.71 19.11 1.49
C VAL A 88 -16.46 20.23 2.50
N GLY A 89 -16.72 21.47 2.08
CA GLY A 89 -16.52 22.67 2.91
C GLY A 89 -15.13 23.30 2.79
N GLU A 90 -14.23 22.71 2.00
CA GLU A 90 -12.86 23.23 1.79
C GLU A 90 -12.69 23.82 0.39
N ALA A 91 -12.08 25.00 0.32
CA ALA A 91 -11.70 25.60 -0.94
C ALA A 91 -10.40 24.94 -1.44
N GLY A 92 -10.46 24.27 -2.60
CA GLY A 92 -9.28 23.67 -3.20
C GLY A 92 -9.52 23.18 -4.62
N LEU A 93 -8.56 23.46 -5.51
CA LEU A 93 -8.48 22.84 -6.83
C LEU A 93 -7.51 21.68 -6.75
N ASP A 94 -8.01 20.46 -6.94
CA ASP A 94 -7.18 19.27 -6.91
C ASP A 94 -6.27 19.21 -8.15
N MET A 95 -4.99 19.50 -7.94
CA MET A 95 -3.89 19.31 -8.88
C MET A 95 -3.05 18.06 -8.54
N GLY A 96 -3.61 17.13 -7.75
CA GLY A 96 -2.99 15.89 -7.27
C GLY A 96 -2.78 15.85 -5.75
N GLY A 97 -2.66 17.01 -5.10
CA GLY A 97 -2.43 17.11 -3.66
C GLY A 97 -3.59 16.59 -2.81
N LEU A 98 -4.83 16.95 -3.15
CA LEU A 98 -6.02 16.49 -2.41
C LEU A 98 -6.27 15.00 -2.65
N THR A 99 -6.01 14.52 -3.88
CA THR A 99 -6.06 13.09 -4.18
C THR A 99 -5.03 12.32 -3.34
N LYS A 100 -3.78 12.79 -3.25
CA LYS A 100 -2.73 12.14 -2.44
C LYS A 100 -3.11 12.14 -0.96
N GLU A 101 -3.62 13.25 -0.44
CA GLU A 101 -4.08 13.38 0.94
C GLU A 101 -5.22 12.38 1.25
N TRP A 102 -6.19 12.27 0.35
CA TRP A 102 -7.31 11.34 0.50
C TRP A 102 -6.86 9.89 0.61
N PHE A 103 -5.95 9.44 -0.26
CA PHE A 103 -5.35 8.10 -0.14
C PHE A 103 -4.63 7.92 1.18
N LEU A 104 -3.79 8.88 1.58
CA LEU A 104 -3.02 8.81 2.82
C LEU A 104 -3.93 8.67 4.05
N LEU A 105 -4.98 9.49 4.15
CA LEU A 105 -5.91 9.47 5.27
C LEU A 105 -6.74 8.18 5.29
N LEU A 106 -7.23 7.71 4.14
CA LEU A 106 -7.99 6.47 4.06
C LEU A 106 -7.18 5.26 4.47
N ILE A 107 -5.96 5.12 3.92
CA ILE A 107 -5.09 3.98 4.25
C ILE A 107 -4.73 3.99 5.73
N ARG A 108 -4.37 5.15 6.30
CA ARG A 108 -4.08 5.26 7.73
C ARG A 108 -5.27 4.88 8.60
N GLN A 109 -6.48 5.30 8.24
CA GLN A 109 -7.67 4.97 9.02
C GLN A 109 -8.03 3.47 8.93
N ILE A 110 -7.99 2.88 7.74
CA ILE A 110 -8.41 1.49 7.50
C ILE A 110 -7.40 0.48 8.09
N PHE A 111 -6.11 0.79 8.02
CA PHE A 111 -5.05 -0.09 8.53
C PHE A 111 -4.73 0.16 10.01
N HIS A 112 -5.44 1.07 10.67
CA HIS A 112 -5.34 1.25 12.11
C HIS A 112 -5.87 0.00 12.84
N THR A 113 -5.18 -0.44 13.89
CA THR A 113 -5.54 -1.65 14.66
C THR A 113 -6.98 -1.59 15.15
N ASP A 114 -7.44 -0.43 15.62
CA ASP A 114 -8.79 -0.23 16.15
C ASP A 114 -9.89 -0.32 15.08
N TYR A 115 -9.54 -0.18 13.80
CA TYR A 115 -10.50 -0.36 12.71
C TYR A 115 -10.88 -1.84 12.55
N GLY A 116 -9.96 -2.76 12.86
CA GLY A 116 -10.24 -4.20 12.92
C GLY A 116 -10.28 -4.94 11.58
N MET A 117 -10.05 -4.28 10.45
CA MET A 117 -9.99 -4.95 9.14
C MET A 117 -8.70 -5.76 8.94
N PHE A 118 -7.58 -5.22 9.41
CA PHE A 118 -6.26 -5.82 9.29
C PHE A 118 -5.56 -5.84 10.64
N THR A 119 -4.79 -6.90 10.87
CA THR A 119 -3.93 -7.04 12.05
C THR A 119 -2.49 -6.75 11.65
N PHE A 120 -1.81 -5.90 12.40
CA PHE A 120 -0.37 -5.67 12.20
C PHE A 120 0.44 -6.71 12.99
N PHE A 121 1.17 -7.56 12.27
CA PHE A 121 2.11 -8.52 12.86
C PHE A 121 3.46 -7.85 13.05
N LYS A 122 3.85 -7.68 14.32
CA LYS A 122 5.08 -6.97 14.71
C LYS A 122 6.33 -7.69 14.24
N ASP A 123 6.36 -9.02 14.34
CA ASP A 123 7.55 -9.82 14.03
C ASP A 123 7.89 -9.81 12.53
N SER A 124 6.87 -9.80 11.67
CA SER A 124 7.02 -9.72 10.21
C SER A 124 6.87 -8.30 9.66
N HIS A 125 6.56 -7.30 10.51
CA HIS A 125 6.28 -5.92 10.13
C HIS A 125 5.29 -5.76 8.97
N CYS A 126 4.26 -6.60 8.94
CA CYS A 126 3.27 -6.64 7.87
C CYS A 126 1.83 -6.60 8.41
N HIS A 127 0.91 -6.16 7.57
CA HIS A 127 -0.52 -6.24 7.80
C HIS A 127 -1.05 -7.54 7.22
N TRP A 128 -1.93 -8.19 7.97
CA TRP A 128 -2.63 -9.40 7.55
C TRP A 128 -4.13 -9.23 7.70
N PHE A 129 -4.91 -9.92 6.87
CA PHE A 129 -6.37 -9.85 6.89
C PHE A 129 -6.91 -10.39 8.21
N SER A 130 -7.84 -9.68 8.84
CA SER A 130 -8.61 -10.24 9.94
C SER A 130 -9.43 -11.43 9.43
N SER A 131 -9.38 -12.55 10.16
CA SER A 131 -10.18 -13.75 9.87
C SER A 131 -11.60 -13.65 10.40
N TRP A 132 -11.94 -12.55 11.09
CA TRP A 132 -13.24 -12.35 11.73
C TRP A 132 -14.35 -12.32 10.68
N LYS A 133 -15.45 -12.99 11.00
CA LYS A 133 -16.65 -12.95 10.16
C LYS A 133 -17.28 -11.57 10.27
N CYS A 134 -17.29 -10.85 9.15
CA CYS A 134 -18.05 -9.62 8.99
C CYS A 134 -19.32 -9.91 8.18
N ASP A 135 -20.40 -9.19 8.48
CA ASP A 135 -21.66 -9.28 7.73
C ASP A 135 -21.54 -8.64 6.34
N ASN A 136 -20.58 -7.71 6.17
CA ASN A 136 -20.34 -7.00 4.93
C ASN A 136 -18.85 -6.96 4.60
N TYR A 137 -18.50 -7.30 3.36
CA TYR A 137 -17.13 -7.28 2.84
C TYR A 137 -16.87 -6.08 1.90
N SER A 138 -17.77 -5.09 1.85
CA SER A 138 -17.64 -3.92 0.98
C SER A 138 -16.38 -3.10 1.26
N GLU A 139 -15.93 -3.06 2.51
CA GLU A 139 -14.70 -2.35 2.89
C GLU A 139 -13.46 -3.05 2.36
N PHE A 140 -13.39 -4.38 2.39
CA PHE A 140 -12.30 -5.11 1.72
C PHE A 140 -12.31 -4.83 0.21
N ARG A 141 -13.49 -4.78 -0.40
CA ARG A 141 -13.65 -4.39 -1.80
C ARG A 141 -13.21 -2.95 -2.07
N LEU A 142 -13.44 -2.02 -1.14
CA LEU A 142 -12.92 -0.66 -1.20
C LEU A 142 -11.40 -0.67 -1.20
N VAL A 143 -10.75 -1.35 -0.25
CA VAL A 143 -9.28 -1.38 -0.16
C VAL A 143 -8.67 -1.94 -1.44
N GLY A 144 -9.28 -2.99 -2.01
CA GLY A 144 -8.91 -3.49 -3.33
C GLY A 144 -9.02 -2.42 -4.40
N ALA A 145 -10.16 -1.74 -4.50
CA ALA A 145 -10.38 -0.68 -5.47
C ALA A 145 -9.42 0.51 -5.29
N LEU A 146 -9.08 0.87 -4.04
CA LEU A 146 -8.08 1.89 -3.73
C LEU A 146 -6.69 1.50 -4.24
N MET A 147 -6.27 0.25 -4.02
CA MET A 147 -5.02 -0.26 -4.61
C MET A 147 -5.05 -0.22 -6.14
N GLY A 148 -6.18 -0.57 -6.75
CA GLY A 148 -6.34 -0.48 -8.20
C GLY A 148 -6.26 0.96 -8.71
N LEU A 149 -6.98 1.89 -8.07
CA LEU A 149 -6.93 3.33 -8.40
C LEU A 149 -5.53 3.91 -8.21
N ALA A 150 -4.80 3.47 -7.19
CA ALA A 150 -3.44 3.92 -6.94
C ALA A 150 -2.49 3.54 -8.09
N VAL A 151 -2.52 2.28 -8.53
CA VAL A 151 -1.77 1.83 -9.72
C VAL A 151 -2.17 2.64 -10.96
N TYR A 152 -3.48 2.77 -11.18
CA TYR A 152 -4.05 3.44 -12.36
C TYR A 152 -3.71 4.93 -12.42
N ASN A 153 -3.55 5.61 -11.27
CA ASN A 153 -3.19 7.02 -11.17
C ASN A 153 -1.70 7.25 -10.84
N SER A 154 -0.87 6.20 -10.83
CA SER A 154 0.56 6.27 -10.47
C SER A 154 0.82 6.88 -9.09
N ILE A 155 -0.01 6.52 -8.11
CA ILE A 155 0.10 6.92 -6.71
C ILE A 155 0.60 5.73 -5.91
N THR A 156 1.57 5.95 -5.03
CA THR A 156 2.08 4.93 -4.10
C THR A 156 1.26 4.96 -2.80
N LEU A 157 0.92 3.79 -2.29
CA LEU A 157 0.23 3.60 -1.01
C LEU A 157 1.20 3.13 0.06
N ASP A 158 1.05 3.66 1.28
CA ASP A 158 1.80 3.20 2.45
C ASP A 158 1.13 1.96 3.05
N ILE A 159 1.18 0.86 2.32
CA ILE A 159 0.63 -0.44 2.73
C ILE A 159 1.77 -1.45 2.82
N ARG A 160 1.75 -2.27 3.87
CA ARG A 160 2.74 -3.31 4.11
C ARG A 160 2.08 -4.68 4.08
N PHE A 161 1.85 -5.23 2.90
CA PHE A 161 1.39 -6.61 2.76
C PHE A 161 2.56 -7.57 2.50
N PRO A 162 2.49 -8.82 2.99
CA PRO A 162 3.47 -9.84 2.65
C PRO A 162 3.34 -10.26 1.17
N PRO A 163 4.42 -10.75 0.53
CA PRO A 163 4.43 -11.10 -0.90
C PRO A 163 3.31 -12.05 -1.36
N CYS A 164 2.86 -12.95 -0.48
CA CYS A 164 1.77 -13.88 -0.77
C CYS A 164 0.43 -13.19 -1.09
N VAL A 165 0.18 -11.97 -0.58
CA VAL A 165 -1.02 -11.18 -0.94
C VAL A 165 -1.03 -10.85 -2.43
N TYR A 166 0.11 -10.44 -2.98
CA TYR A 166 0.22 -10.12 -4.40
C TYR A 166 0.18 -11.37 -5.29
N LYS A 167 0.70 -12.51 -4.81
CA LYS A 167 0.53 -13.81 -5.46
C LYS A 167 -0.95 -14.18 -5.59
N LYS A 168 -1.70 -14.02 -4.49
CA LYS A 168 -3.15 -14.27 -4.45
C LYS A 168 -3.92 -13.29 -5.36
N LEU A 169 -3.54 -12.01 -5.41
CA LEU A 169 -4.17 -11.03 -6.32
C LEU A 169 -4.05 -11.40 -7.80
N LEU A 170 -2.99 -12.13 -8.17
CA LEU A 170 -2.75 -12.64 -9.52
C LEU A 170 -3.25 -14.08 -9.72
N THR A 171 -4.07 -14.61 -8.82
CA THR A 171 -4.60 -15.98 -8.91
C THR A 171 -6.14 -15.99 -8.95
N PRO A 172 -6.77 -16.01 -10.13
CA PRO A 172 -6.18 -15.77 -11.45
C PRO A 172 -5.87 -14.29 -11.70
N PRO A 173 -5.01 -13.95 -12.68
CA PRO A 173 -4.63 -12.57 -12.98
C PRO A 173 -5.72 -11.78 -13.71
N VAL A 174 -6.79 -12.45 -14.13
CA VAL A 174 -7.98 -11.85 -14.75
C VAL A 174 -9.21 -12.45 -14.07
N VAL A 175 -10.22 -11.62 -13.82
CA VAL A 175 -11.47 -12.05 -13.20
C VAL A 175 -12.14 -13.12 -14.07
N PRO A 176 -12.45 -14.31 -13.52
CA PRO A 176 -13.19 -15.34 -14.25
C PRO A 176 -14.57 -14.83 -14.70
N CYS A 177 -15.03 -15.30 -15.84
CA CYS A 177 -16.40 -15.03 -16.30
C CYS A 177 -17.44 -15.72 -15.43
N ASP A 178 -17.09 -16.89 -14.88
CA ASP A 178 -17.91 -17.66 -13.97
C ASP A 178 -17.76 -17.14 -12.53
N PRO A 179 -18.83 -16.60 -11.90
CA PRO A 179 -18.78 -16.09 -10.53
C PRO A 179 -18.45 -17.15 -9.48
N ASP A 180 -18.70 -18.44 -9.76
CA ASP A 180 -18.46 -19.53 -8.82
C ASP A 180 -16.99 -20.01 -8.82
N THR A 181 -16.20 -19.57 -9.80
CA THR A 181 -14.78 -19.90 -9.87
C THR A 181 -14.03 -19.21 -8.72
N PRO A 182 -13.28 -19.95 -7.88
CA PRO A 182 -12.59 -19.35 -6.75
C PRO A 182 -11.46 -18.42 -7.19
N VAL A 183 -11.35 -17.29 -6.51
CA VAL A 183 -10.32 -16.27 -6.74
C VAL A 183 -9.47 -16.07 -5.48
N GLY A 184 -8.23 -15.65 -5.65
CA GLY A 184 -7.29 -15.47 -4.54
C GLY A 184 -6.78 -16.76 -3.91
N MET A 185 -7.08 -17.93 -4.48
CA MET A 185 -6.64 -19.24 -3.97
C MET A 185 -5.31 -19.62 -4.60
N ALA A 186 -4.21 -19.12 -4.03
CA ALA A 186 -2.86 -19.38 -4.52
C ALA A 186 -2.24 -20.62 -3.88
N THR A 187 -1.36 -21.31 -4.62
CA THR A 187 -0.49 -22.34 -4.04
C THR A 187 0.59 -21.65 -3.21
N LEU A 188 0.49 -21.76 -1.88
CA LEU A 188 1.39 -21.12 -0.93
C LEU A 188 2.15 -22.16 -0.13
N THR A 189 3.40 -21.85 0.22
CA THR A 189 4.31 -22.77 0.91
C THR A 189 4.59 -22.32 2.35
N LEU A 190 5.36 -23.14 3.07
CA LEU A 190 5.85 -22.78 4.40
C LEU A 190 6.71 -21.49 4.37
N ASP A 191 7.42 -21.22 3.28
CA ASP A 191 8.20 -19.98 3.10
C ASP A 191 7.30 -18.75 2.98
N ASP A 192 6.12 -18.90 2.36
CA ASP A 192 5.11 -17.84 2.34
C ASP A 192 4.55 -17.61 3.75
N LEU A 193 4.31 -18.67 4.52
CA LEU A 193 3.87 -18.55 5.91
C LEU A 193 4.92 -17.86 6.78
N GLN A 194 6.20 -18.17 6.58
CA GLN A 194 7.31 -17.57 7.34
C GLN A 194 7.35 -16.04 7.20
N GLN A 195 6.98 -15.51 6.04
CA GLN A 195 6.91 -14.06 5.80
C GLN A 195 5.72 -13.38 6.48
N VAL A 196 4.72 -14.15 6.93
CA VAL A 196 3.54 -13.63 7.63
C VAL A 196 3.64 -13.89 9.13
N MET A 197 3.85 -15.15 9.49
CA MET A 197 3.89 -15.69 10.86
C MET A 197 5.19 -16.51 11.04
N PRO A 198 6.34 -15.86 11.31
CA PRO A 198 7.65 -16.51 11.33
C PRO A 198 7.78 -17.58 12.41
N ASP A 199 7.28 -17.33 13.62
CA ASP A 199 7.38 -18.27 14.75
C ASP A 199 6.57 -19.55 14.50
N LEU A 200 5.36 -19.41 13.96
CA LEU A 200 4.54 -20.57 13.59
C LEU A 200 5.20 -21.36 12.45
N ALA A 201 5.73 -20.68 11.44
CA ALA A 201 6.43 -21.34 10.35
C ALA A 201 7.67 -22.10 10.85
N HIS A 202 8.39 -21.53 11.83
CA HIS A 202 9.51 -22.19 12.48
C HIS A 202 9.09 -23.48 13.18
N GLY A 203 8.04 -23.45 14.02
CA GLY A 203 7.55 -24.66 14.69
C GLY A 203 7.04 -25.73 13.73
N LEU A 204 6.41 -25.33 12.62
CA LEU A 204 6.01 -26.28 11.56
C LEU A 204 7.22 -26.84 10.80
N ALA A 205 8.29 -26.06 10.61
CA ALA A 205 9.54 -26.55 10.05
C ALA A 205 10.20 -27.58 10.98
N GLU A 206 10.22 -27.32 12.29
CA GLU A 206 10.73 -28.27 13.30
C GLU A 206 9.94 -29.59 13.27
N LEU A 207 8.61 -29.52 13.19
CA LEU A 207 7.74 -30.70 13.03
C LEU A 207 8.13 -31.52 11.78
N LEU A 208 8.43 -30.86 10.66
CA LEU A 208 8.84 -31.51 9.41
C LEU A 208 10.21 -32.16 9.49
N SER A 209 11.14 -31.60 10.26
CA SER A 209 12.49 -32.14 10.45
C SER A 209 12.63 -33.07 11.65
N TYR A 210 11.60 -33.21 12.48
CA TYR A 210 11.68 -34.00 13.70
C TYR A 210 12.04 -35.46 13.45
N GLU A 211 13.01 -35.99 14.19
CA GLU A 211 13.51 -37.37 14.03
C GLU A 211 12.83 -38.38 14.96
N GLY A 212 12.16 -37.92 16.03
CA GLY A 212 11.43 -38.75 16.99
C GLY A 212 10.05 -39.21 16.50
N ASN A 213 9.20 -39.66 17.44
CA ASN A 213 7.87 -40.15 17.14
C ASN A 213 6.87 -38.99 17.19
N VAL A 214 6.47 -38.47 16.03
CA VAL A 214 5.60 -37.29 15.95
C VAL A 214 4.27 -37.49 16.67
N GLU A 215 3.69 -38.69 16.60
CA GLU A 215 2.39 -38.97 17.22
C GLU A 215 2.47 -38.94 18.75
N GLU A 216 3.47 -39.62 19.31
CA GLU A 216 3.66 -39.71 20.76
C GLU A 216 4.19 -38.40 21.36
N ASP A 217 5.13 -37.74 20.68
CA ASP A 217 5.85 -36.58 21.22
C ASP A 217 5.04 -35.27 21.08
N PHE A 218 4.28 -35.10 19.99
CA PHE A 218 3.49 -33.89 19.75
C PHE A 218 2.02 -34.06 20.16
N CYS A 219 1.47 -35.29 20.11
CA CYS A 219 0.06 -35.57 20.44
C CYS A 219 -0.93 -34.61 19.74
N THR A 220 -0.64 -34.24 18.48
CA THR A 220 -1.51 -33.33 17.69
C THR A 220 -2.38 -34.11 16.71
N THR A 221 -3.51 -33.52 16.32
CA THR A 221 -4.42 -34.06 15.31
C THR A 221 -4.56 -33.07 14.15
N PHE A 222 -5.29 -33.44 13.09
CA PHE A 222 -5.63 -32.54 11.98
C PHE A 222 -6.70 -31.49 12.36
N GLN A 223 -6.80 -31.13 13.63
CA GLN A 223 -7.61 -30.02 14.14
C GLN A 223 -6.68 -28.93 14.68
N VAL A 224 -6.89 -27.70 14.24
CA VAL A 224 -6.15 -26.52 14.70
C VAL A 224 -7.08 -25.57 15.42
N SER A 225 -6.54 -24.74 16.31
CA SER A 225 -7.32 -23.74 17.05
C SER A 225 -6.83 -22.33 16.74
N GLN A 226 -7.77 -21.39 16.60
CA GLN A 226 -7.49 -19.96 16.46
C GLN A 226 -8.26 -19.17 17.50
N GLU A 227 -7.65 -18.12 18.03
CA GLU A 227 -8.34 -17.16 18.89
C GLU A 227 -9.02 -16.08 18.03
N GLU A 228 -10.33 -15.96 18.16
CA GLU A 228 -11.15 -14.95 17.48
C GLU A 228 -11.92 -14.15 18.52
N LEU A 229 -11.59 -12.87 18.67
CA LEU A 229 -12.26 -11.95 19.62
C LEU A 229 -12.27 -12.51 21.07
N GLY A 230 -11.15 -13.09 21.51
CA GLY A 230 -11.02 -13.70 22.85
C GLY A 230 -11.64 -15.09 22.98
N VAL A 231 -12.18 -15.67 21.90
CA VAL A 231 -12.78 -17.00 21.90
C VAL A 231 -11.93 -17.96 21.06
N ILE A 232 -11.50 -19.06 21.66
CA ILE A 232 -10.78 -20.13 20.95
C ILE A 232 -11.79 -20.94 20.13
N LYS A 233 -11.57 -21.02 18.81
CA LYS A 233 -12.36 -21.83 17.88
C LYS A 233 -11.48 -22.89 17.24
N SER A 234 -12.02 -24.10 17.11
CA SER A 234 -11.32 -25.24 16.52
C SER A 234 -11.81 -25.51 15.10
N TYR A 235 -10.86 -25.85 14.22
CA TYR A 235 -11.06 -26.05 12.80
C TYR A 235 -10.41 -27.35 12.35
N ASN A 236 -11.22 -28.24 11.76
CA ASN A 236 -10.71 -29.47 11.17
C ASN A 236 -10.10 -29.15 9.79
N LEU A 237 -8.81 -29.41 9.62
CA LEU A 237 -8.07 -29.19 8.37
C LEU A 237 -8.52 -30.14 7.25
N LYS A 238 -9.04 -31.31 7.63
CA LYS A 238 -9.69 -32.30 6.75
C LYS A 238 -10.87 -32.96 7.46
N PRO A 239 -11.79 -33.64 6.75
CA PRO A 239 -12.95 -34.30 7.36
C PRO A 239 -12.55 -35.24 8.51
N GLY A 240 -13.17 -35.05 9.69
CA GLY A 240 -12.85 -35.82 10.90
C GLY A 240 -11.45 -35.55 11.49
N GLY A 241 -10.83 -34.40 11.17
CA GLY A 241 -9.46 -34.08 11.56
C GLY A 241 -9.18 -34.13 13.06
N ASP A 242 -10.20 -33.93 13.89
CA ASP A 242 -10.15 -34.07 15.36
C ASP A 242 -9.77 -35.49 15.83
N LYS A 243 -9.99 -36.51 14.99
CA LYS A 243 -9.74 -37.93 15.31
C LYS A 243 -8.54 -38.51 14.56
N ILE A 244 -7.89 -37.72 13.72
CA ILE A 244 -6.79 -38.18 12.87
C ILE A 244 -5.49 -37.64 13.48
N PRO A 245 -4.65 -38.50 14.10
CA PRO A 245 -3.38 -38.07 14.66
C PRO A 245 -2.39 -37.66 13.57
N VAL A 246 -1.52 -36.71 13.90
CA VAL A 246 -0.37 -36.34 13.07
C VAL A 246 0.77 -37.32 13.37
N THR A 247 1.32 -37.93 12.33
CA THR A 247 2.37 -38.94 12.41
C THR A 247 3.53 -38.57 11.49
N ASN A 248 4.68 -39.26 11.60
CA ASN A 248 5.82 -39.05 10.72
C ASN A 248 5.47 -39.22 9.23
N GLN A 249 4.49 -40.08 8.88
CA GLN A 249 4.08 -40.30 7.49
C GLN A 249 3.18 -39.18 6.95
N ASN A 250 2.31 -38.59 7.78
CA ASN A 250 1.30 -37.63 7.32
C ASN A 250 1.61 -36.16 7.69
N ARG A 251 2.69 -35.87 8.45
CA ARG A 251 3.07 -34.51 8.87
C ARG A 251 3.22 -33.50 7.72
N LYS A 252 3.65 -33.95 6.53
CA LYS A 252 3.74 -33.09 5.35
C LYS A 252 2.37 -32.61 4.88
N GLU A 253 1.38 -33.50 4.88
CA GLU A 253 -0.02 -33.17 4.57
C GLU A 253 -0.59 -32.21 5.62
N TYR A 254 -0.32 -32.46 6.91
CA TYR A 254 -0.75 -31.59 8.00
C TYR A 254 -0.24 -30.16 7.80
N VAL A 255 1.08 -29.99 7.58
CA VAL A 255 1.67 -28.67 7.35
C VAL A 255 1.11 -28.00 6.10
N GLN A 256 0.95 -28.73 4.99
CA GLN A 256 0.37 -28.18 3.77
C GLN A 256 -1.08 -27.69 3.98
N LEU A 257 -1.92 -28.48 4.64
CA LEU A 257 -3.29 -28.10 4.93
C LEU A 257 -3.37 -26.94 5.94
N TYR A 258 -2.44 -26.87 6.89
CA TYR A 258 -2.40 -25.78 7.86
C TYR A 258 -2.00 -24.46 7.19
N VAL A 259 -0.98 -24.46 6.34
CA VAL A 259 -0.59 -23.30 5.52
C VAL A 259 -1.75 -22.84 4.64
N ASP A 260 -2.40 -23.75 3.92
CA ASP A 260 -3.56 -23.44 3.08
C ASP A 260 -4.75 -22.91 3.89
N PHE A 261 -4.99 -23.47 5.07
CA PHE A 261 -6.04 -22.97 5.96
C PHE A 261 -5.78 -21.51 6.38
N LEU A 262 -4.57 -21.20 6.83
CA LEU A 262 -4.23 -19.86 7.31
C LEU A 262 -4.17 -18.83 6.18
N LEU A 263 -3.46 -19.14 5.09
CA LEU A 263 -3.18 -18.15 4.04
C LEU A 263 -4.26 -18.08 2.95
N ASN A 264 -5.13 -19.08 2.83
CA ASN A 264 -6.24 -19.11 1.87
C ASN A 264 -7.60 -19.18 2.54
N LYS A 265 -7.94 -20.30 3.19
CA LYS A 265 -9.33 -20.59 3.57
C LYS A 265 -9.89 -19.66 4.64
N SER A 266 -9.08 -19.34 5.66
CA SER A 266 -9.53 -18.56 6.83
C SER A 266 -9.92 -17.12 6.48
N ILE A 267 -9.33 -16.56 5.42
CA ILE A 267 -9.55 -15.18 4.96
C ILE A 267 -10.25 -15.11 3.60
N TYR A 268 -10.76 -16.24 3.08
CA TYR A 268 -11.19 -16.33 1.69
C TYR A 268 -12.23 -15.28 1.30
N ARG A 269 -13.23 -15.03 2.16
CA ARG A 269 -14.32 -14.10 1.85
C ARG A 269 -13.84 -12.65 1.81
N GLN A 270 -13.02 -12.26 2.78
CA GLN A 270 -12.37 -10.95 2.88
C GLN A 270 -11.47 -10.74 1.66
N PHE A 271 -10.64 -11.73 1.35
CA PHE A 271 -9.70 -11.66 0.24
C PHE A 271 -10.41 -11.65 -1.12
N ALA A 272 -11.47 -12.43 -1.31
CA ALA A 272 -12.24 -12.44 -2.56
C ALA A 272 -12.86 -11.06 -2.83
N ALA A 273 -13.47 -10.44 -1.81
CA ALA A 273 -13.99 -9.08 -1.95
C ALA A 273 -12.90 -8.07 -2.32
N PHE A 274 -11.74 -8.15 -1.66
CA PHE A 274 -10.54 -7.36 -1.97
C PHE A 274 -10.03 -7.59 -3.40
N PHE A 275 -9.96 -8.84 -3.85
CA PHE A 275 -9.60 -9.22 -5.22
C PHE A 275 -10.53 -8.56 -6.25
N TYR A 276 -11.84 -8.67 -6.09
CA TYR A 276 -12.79 -8.04 -7.01
C TYR A 276 -12.73 -6.52 -6.97
N GLY A 277 -12.37 -5.93 -5.83
CA GLY A 277 -12.07 -4.51 -5.71
C GLY A 277 -10.90 -4.11 -6.60
N PHE A 278 -9.76 -4.77 -6.44
CA PHE A 278 -8.54 -4.50 -7.20
C PHE A 278 -8.75 -4.64 -8.69
N HIS A 279 -9.35 -5.75 -9.11
CA HIS A 279 -9.61 -6.02 -10.51
C HIS A 279 -10.71 -5.14 -11.11
N SER A 280 -11.60 -4.52 -10.32
CA SER A 280 -12.60 -3.60 -10.88
C SER A 280 -11.98 -2.36 -11.56
N VAL A 281 -10.75 -2.02 -11.19
CA VAL A 281 -9.99 -0.91 -11.77
C VAL A 281 -8.87 -1.44 -12.68
N CYS A 282 -8.13 -2.44 -12.22
CA CYS A 282 -6.96 -2.97 -12.91
C CYS A 282 -7.24 -4.13 -13.88
N ALA A 283 -8.51 -4.47 -14.20
CA ALA A 283 -8.85 -5.49 -15.19
C ALA A 283 -8.41 -5.07 -16.61
N SER A 284 -7.13 -5.28 -16.90
CA SER A 284 -6.48 -5.13 -18.20
C SER A 284 -5.48 -6.28 -18.37
N ASP A 285 -5.28 -6.70 -19.61
CA ASP A 285 -4.26 -7.69 -19.97
C ASP A 285 -2.84 -7.24 -19.57
N ALA A 286 -2.66 -5.95 -19.25
CA ALA A 286 -1.41 -5.44 -18.70
C ALA A 286 -1.01 -6.11 -17.37
N LEU A 287 -1.96 -6.61 -16.57
CA LEU A 287 -1.65 -7.38 -15.35
C LEU A 287 -1.00 -8.73 -15.65
N LEU A 288 -1.26 -9.32 -16.83
CA LEU A 288 -0.64 -10.59 -17.25
C LEU A 288 0.89 -10.46 -17.41
N LEU A 289 1.38 -9.23 -17.56
CA LEU A 289 2.81 -8.94 -17.70
C LEU A 289 3.55 -8.93 -16.35
N LEU A 290 2.81 -8.88 -15.24
CA LEU A 290 3.38 -8.59 -13.94
C LEU A 290 3.61 -9.86 -13.13
N ARG A 291 4.73 -9.85 -12.42
CA ARG A 291 4.99 -10.77 -11.31
C ARG A 291 4.46 -10.18 -10.01
N PRO A 292 4.18 -11.01 -8.98
CA PRO A 292 3.71 -10.54 -7.68
C PRO A 292 4.54 -9.39 -7.08
N GLU A 293 5.86 -9.49 -7.16
CA GLU A 293 6.78 -8.48 -6.61
C GLU A 293 6.72 -7.16 -7.40
N GLU A 294 6.36 -7.22 -8.68
CA GLU A 294 6.18 -6.03 -9.51
C GLU A 294 4.85 -5.34 -9.23
N VAL A 295 3.81 -6.09 -8.88
CA VAL A 295 2.54 -5.51 -8.38
C VAL A 295 2.80 -4.78 -7.06
N GLU A 296 3.57 -5.36 -6.14
CA GLU A 296 3.99 -4.68 -4.91
C GLU A 296 4.70 -3.36 -5.22
N ILE A 297 5.69 -3.37 -6.11
CA ILE A 297 6.44 -2.17 -6.46
C ILE A 297 5.53 -1.10 -7.10
N LEU A 298 4.54 -1.49 -7.90
CA LEU A 298 3.59 -0.55 -8.49
C LEU A 298 2.64 0.07 -7.46
N VAL A 299 2.20 -0.70 -6.47
CA VAL A 299 1.28 -0.22 -5.43
C VAL A 299 2.01 0.56 -4.35
N CYS A 300 3.10 0.02 -3.80
CA CYS A 300 3.76 0.54 -2.61
C CYS A 300 5.02 1.35 -2.93
N GLY A 301 5.51 1.31 -4.16
CA GLY A 301 6.81 1.86 -4.53
C GLY A 301 7.98 0.91 -4.25
N SER A 302 9.15 1.32 -4.73
CA SER A 302 10.41 0.61 -4.58
C SER A 302 11.05 0.89 -3.21
N PRO A 303 11.60 -0.13 -2.53
CA PRO A 303 12.35 0.06 -1.29
C PRO A 303 13.79 0.59 -1.52
N ASN A 304 14.26 0.62 -2.78
CA ASN A 304 15.62 0.99 -3.10
C ASN A 304 15.78 2.51 -3.10
N LEU A 305 16.55 3.04 -2.15
CA LEU A 305 16.82 4.47 -2.00
C LEU A 305 18.14 4.85 -2.68
N ASP A 306 18.08 5.85 -3.56
CA ASP A 306 19.25 6.54 -4.12
C ASP A 306 19.17 8.04 -3.77
N MET A 307 19.67 8.37 -2.58
CA MET A 307 19.70 9.74 -2.07
C MET A 307 20.51 10.70 -2.94
N SER A 308 21.46 10.19 -3.74
CA SER A 308 22.22 11.01 -4.68
C SER A 308 21.35 11.44 -5.86
N SER A 309 20.49 10.56 -6.35
CA SER A 309 19.48 10.92 -7.36
C SER A 309 18.43 11.88 -6.80
N LEU A 310 18.00 11.69 -5.54
CA LEU A 310 17.11 12.64 -4.87
C LEU A 310 17.71 14.05 -4.81
N GLN A 311 18.99 14.17 -4.40
CA GLN A 311 19.71 15.44 -4.33
C GLN A 311 19.73 16.18 -5.67
N LYS A 312 19.96 15.45 -6.77
CA LYS A 312 20.04 16.02 -8.12
C LYS A 312 18.70 16.61 -8.56
N ALA A 313 17.61 15.90 -8.28
CA ALA A 313 16.25 16.26 -8.66
C ALA A 313 15.56 17.24 -7.69
N ALA A 314 16.10 17.42 -6.49
CA ALA A 314 15.51 18.29 -5.48
C ALA A 314 15.34 19.74 -5.96
N GLN A 315 14.17 20.29 -5.63
CA GLN A 315 13.78 21.67 -5.90
C GLN A 315 13.89 22.49 -4.61
N TYR A 316 14.17 23.79 -4.75
CA TYR A 316 14.41 24.69 -3.62
C TYR A 316 13.54 25.93 -3.75
N GLU A 317 12.87 26.28 -2.67
CA GLU A 317 12.04 27.49 -2.58
C GLU A 317 12.58 28.36 -1.44
N GLY A 318 13.01 29.59 -1.75
CA GLY A 318 13.68 30.46 -0.77
C GLY A 318 15.12 30.05 -0.40
N TYR A 319 15.61 28.95 -0.96
CA TYR A 319 17.02 28.52 -0.91
C TYR A 319 17.60 28.34 -2.32
N SER A 320 18.93 28.38 -2.41
CA SER A 320 19.73 27.94 -3.55
C SER A 320 20.48 26.65 -3.22
N LYS A 321 20.78 25.84 -4.26
CA LYS A 321 21.67 24.67 -4.18
C LYS A 321 23.04 24.98 -3.56
N THR A 322 23.49 26.24 -3.66
CA THR A 322 24.80 26.68 -3.16
C THR A 322 24.79 27.11 -1.69
N ASP A 323 23.62 27.23 -1.08
CA ASP A 323 23.51 27.78 0.27
C ASP A 323 24.18 26.85 1.31
N PRO A 324 24.87 27.41 2.31
CA PRO A 324 25.56 26.61 3.33
C PRO A 324 24.64 25.60 4.02
N THR A 325 23.40 25.99 4.34
CA THR A 325 22.40 25.13 4.96
C THR A 325 22.00 23.95 4.06
N ILE A 326 21.84 24.19 2.76
CA ILE A 326 21.49 23.14 1.79
C ILE A 326 22.64 22.15 1.56
N ARG A 327 23.88 22.65 1.44
CA ARG A 327 25.06 21.77 1.34
C ARG A 327 25.21 20.93 2.60
N ALA A 328 25.06 21.54 3.78
CA ALA A 328 25.11 20.83 5.06
C ALA A 328 23.98 19.80 5.19
N PHE A 329 22.77 20.11 4.70
CA PHE A 329 21.66 19.15 4.67
C PHE A 329 22.03 17.90 3.89
N TRP A 330 22.47 18.04 2.63
CA TRP A 330 22.80 16.87 1.81
C TRP A 330 24.00 16.10 2.32
N ASP A 331 25.03 16.77 2.83
CA ASP A 331 26.14 16.09 3.48
C ASP A 331 25.67 15.20 4.64
N VAL A 332 24.68 15.66 5.42
CA VAL A 332 24.12 14.92 6.55
C VAL A 332 23.27 13.76 6.05
N VAL A 333 22.38 14.00 5.08
CA VAL A 333 21.46 12.99 4.53
C VAL A 333 22.19 11.87 3.79
N LEU A 334 23.20 12.19 2.99
CA LEU A 334 24.01 11.19 2.28
C LEU A 334 24.84 10.35 3.24
N ALA A 335 25.20 10.90 4.41
CA ALA A 335 25.92 10.18 5.46
C ALA A 335 25.01 9.43 6.45
N PHE A 336 23.68 9.56 6.34
CA PHE A 336 22.76 8.83 7.19
C PHE A 336 22.76 7.32 6.88
N PRO A 337 22.61 6.45 7.90
CA PRO A 337 22.29 5.04 7.67
C PRO A 337 20.93 4.92 6.98
N LEU A 338 20.71 3.79 6.30
CA LEU A 338 19.49 3.53 5.53
C LEU A 338 18.21 3.77 6.35
N GLU A 339 18.20 3.40 7.63
CA GLU A 339 17.05 3.60 8.51
C GLU A 339 16.71 5.09 8.74
N LEU A 340 17.69 5.96 8.88
CA LEU A 340 17.44 7.41 8.98
C LEU A 340 17.07 8.02 7.62
N GLN A 341 17.59 7.46 6.52
CA GLN A 341 17.20 7.85 5.17
C GLN A 341 15.73 7.51 4.89
N LYS A 342 15.26 6.33 5.31
CA LYS A 342 13.85 5.93 5.27
C LYS A 342 12.97 6.85 6.12
N LYS A 343 13.39 7.15 7.36
CA LYS A 343 12.66 8.10 8.23
C LYS A 343 12.56 9.51 7.64
N LEU A 344 13.61 10.00 6.98
CA LEU A 344 13.56 11.27 6.27
C LEU A 344 12.53 11.25 5.13
N LEU A 345 12.52 10.18 4.35
CA LEU A 345 11.57 10.01 3.26
C LEU A 345 10.13 9.92 3.79
N HIS A 346 9.91 9.15 4.85
CA HIS A 346 8.61 9.07 5.50
C HIS A 346 8.16 10.43 6.04
N PHE A 347 9.04 11.14 6.75
CA PHE A 347 8.78 12.47 7.27
C PHE A 347 8.35 13.46 6.18
N SER A 348 8.97 13.41 5.02
CA SER A 348 8.77 14.39 3.94
C SER A 348 7.71 14.01 2.92
N THR A 349 7.42 12.71 2.73
CA THR A 349 6.55 12.21 1.65
C THR A 349 5.37 11.38 2.13
N GLY A 350 5.40 10.93 3.40
CA GLY A 350 4.43 10.01 3.99
C GLY A 350 4.69 8.53 3.69
N SER A 351 5.81 8.18 3.05
CA SER A 351 6.22 6.80 2.77
C SER A 351 7.73 6.64 2.90
N ASP A 352 8.20 5.47 3.30
CA ASP A 352 9.62 5.10 3.29
C ASP A 352 10.07 4.45 1.96
N ARG A 353 9.17 4.41 0.96
CA ARG A 353 9.39 3.88 -0.39
C ARG A 353 9.33 4.99 -1.44
N VAL A 354 9.92 4.70 -2.62
CA VAL A 354 10.06 5.66 -3.72
C VAL A 354 9.22 5.23 -4.93
N PRO A 355 8.80 6.15 -5.82
CA PRO A 355 8.12 5.78 -7.05
C PRO A 355 8.94 4.81 -7.89
N VAL A 356 8.28 4.00 -8.73
CA VAL A 356 8.93 2.98 -9.56
C VAL A 356 9.99 3.53 -10.53
N GLY A 357 9.91 4.81 -10.91
CA GLY A 357 10.93 5.46 -11.75
C GLY A 357 12.16 5.96 -10.97
N GLY A 358 12.19 5.75 -9.66
CA GLY A 358 13.27 6.15 -8.76
C GLY A 358 13.02 7.48 -8.06
N MET A 359 14.00 7.91 -7.26
CA MET A 359 13.87 9.09 -6.41
C MET A 359 13.78 10.41 -7.18
N ALA A 360 14.19 10.45 -8.45
CA ALA A 360 14.06 11.63 -9.29
C ALA A 360 12.59 12.02 -9.56
N ASP A 361 11.68 11.05 -9.56
CA ASP A 361 10.25 11.25 -9.83
C ASP A 361 9.47 11.77 -8.61
N LEU A 362 10.11 11.89 -7.43
CA LEU A 362 9.43 12.32 -6.19
C LEU A 362 9.03 13.79 -6.18
N ASN A 363 9.55 14.63 -7.10
CA ASN A 363 9.37 16.09 -7.04
C ASN A 363 9.65 16.66 -5.64
N PHE A 364 10.74 16.21 -5.01
CA PHE A 364 11.10 16.56 -3.65
C PHE A 364 11.48 18.04 -3.51
N LYS A 365 10.91 18.72 -2.51
CA LYS A 365 11.09 20.17 -2.30
C LYS A 365 11.68 20.48 -0.94
N ILE A 366 12.65 21.39 -0.91
CA ILE A 366 13.18 21.99 0.32
C ILE A 366 12.84 23.47 0.31
N SER A 367 11.98 23.90 1.23
CA SER A 367 11.58 25.30 1.35
C SER A 367 12.21 25.95 2.57
N LYS A 368 12.58 27.22 2.46
CA LYS A 368 13.09 28.01 3.58
C LYS A 368 11.93 28.42 4.49
N ILE A 369 12.13 28.29 5.80
CA ILE A 369 11.28 28.93 6.80
C ILE A 369 11.85 30.32 7.05
N ASP A 370 11.13 31.36 6.62
CA ASP A 370 11.48 32.73 6.97
C ASP A 370 11.01 33.02 8.38
N ALA A 371 11.91 33.55 9.22
CA ALA A 371 11.66 33.84 10.64
C ALA A 371 10.62 34.97 10.88
N SER A 372 9.93 35.44 9.84
CA SER A 372 8.99 36.56 9.86
C SER A 372 7.51 36.16 9.86
N THR A 373 7.16 34.87 9.98
CA THR A 373 5.76 34.49 10.21
C THR A 373 5.40 34.70 11.68
N ASP A 374 4.63 35.77 11.93
CA ASP A 374 4.01 36.30 13.16
C ASP A 374 3.13 35.30 13.97
N TRP A 375 3.40 33.99 13.93
CA TRP A 375 2.56 32.96 14.58
C TRP A 375 3.11 32.36 15.87
N LEU A 376 4.19 32.92 16.42
CA LEU A 376 4.67 32.50 17.74
C LEU A 376 5.37 33.64 18.49
N ASP A 377 4.61 34.70 18.76
CA ASP A 377 5.04 35.81 19.63
C ASP A 377 4.78 35.48 21.11
N THR A 378 5.11 34.26 21.54
CA THR A 378 5.09 33.85 22.95
C THR A 378 6.51 33.62 23.42
N ALA A 379 7.16 34.70 23.88
CA ALA A 379 8.19 34.89 24.90
C ALA A 379 9.26 33.81 25.25
N ASP A 380 9.34 32.68 24.56
CA ASP A 380 10.29 31.58 24.82
C ASP A 380 11.12 31.27 23.54
N THR A 381 11.64 32.33 22.95
CA THR A 381 12.35 32.35 21.65
C THR A 381 13.79 31.84 21.73
N SER A 382 14.01 30.73 22.42
CA SER A 382 15.29 29.98 22.42
C SER A 382 15.19 28.56 21.86
N PHE A 383 13.97 28.12 21.47
CA PHE A 383 13.78 26.89 20.71
C PHE A 383 14.17 27.09 19.25
N HIS A 384 15.41 26.75 18.93
CA HIS A 384 15.90 26.52 17.57
C HIS A 384 14.92 25.59 16.85
N GLN A 385 14.16 26.16 15.92
CA GLN A 385 12.98 25.56 15.29
C GLN A 385 13.34 24.23 14.63
N LEU A 386 12.51 23.21 14.80
CA LEU A 386 12.67 21.94 14.10
C LEU A 386 12.22 22.09 12.63
N PRO A 387 12.76 21.29 11.69
CA PRO A 387 12.17 21.18 10.36
C PRO A 387 10.72 20.68 10.47
N ILE A 388 9.87 21.14 9.57
CA ILE A 388 8.49 20.65 9.40
C ILE A 388 8.32 20.10 7.99
N SER A 389 7.24 19.36 7.73
CA SER A 389 6.98 18.80 6.41
C SER A 389 5.52 18.95 5.97
N HIS A 390 5.33 18.98 4.66
CA HIS A 390 4.03 18.86 4.01
C HIS A 390 4.09 17.63 3.10
N THR A 391 3.75 16.46 3.66
CA THR A 391 3.83 15.16 2.97
C THR A 391 3.02 15.10 1.68
N CYS A 392 1.90 15.83 1.62
CA CYS A 392 1.07 15.93 0.41
C CYS A 392 1.79 16.55 -0.79
N PHE A 393 2.85 17.34 -0.54
CA PHE A 393 3.64 18.04 -1.56
C PHE A 393 5.09 17.55 -1.63
N ASN A 394 5.45 16.46 -0.93
CA ASN A 394 6.82 15.94 -0.84
C ASN A 394 7.83 17.02 -0.41
N GLN A 395 7.42 17.85 0.56
CA GLN A 395 8.10 19.08 0.91
C GLN A 395 8.59 19.04 2.37
N ILE A 396 9.86 19.42 2.57
CA ILE A 396 10.43 19.73 3.88
C ILE A 396 10.68 21.24 3.98
N CYS A 397 10.20 21.86 5.04
CA CYS A 397 10.48 23.25 5.35
C CYS A 397 11.62 23.28 6.38
N LEU A 398 12.73 23.89 5.99
CA LEU A 398 14.00 23.82 6.69
C LEU A 398 14.42 25.21 7.22
N PRO A 399 14.51 25.40 8.56
CA PRO A 399 15.10 26.59 9.16
C PRO A 399 16.57 26.78 8.75
N THR A 400 17.04 28.02 8.80
CA THR A 400 18.46 28.33 8.63
C THR A 400 19.23 27.96 9.89
N TYR A 401 20.05 26.90 9.83
CA TYR A 401 20.91 26.48 10.95
C TYR A 401 22.30 27.11 10.85
N LYS A 402 22.92 27.40 12.01
CA LYS A 402 24.24 28.05 12.08
C LYS A 402 25.36 27.13 11.62
N ASN A 403 25.24 25.84 11.89
CA ASN A 403 26.26 24.86 11.56
C ASN A 403 25.67 23.46 11.30
N LYS A 404 26.47 22.60 10.66
CA LYS A 404 26.11 21.24 10.27
C LYS A 404 25.74 20.34 11.46
N LYS A 405 26.37 20.55 12.63
CA LYS A 405 26.10 19.75 13.84
C LYS A 405 24.68 20.01 14.34
N GLU A 406 24.30 21.28 14.42
CA GLU A 406 22.96 21.70 14.80
C GLU A 406 21.90 21.18 13.83
N LEU A 407 22.13 21.34 12.51
CA LEU A 407 21.24 20.80 11.47
C LEU A 407 21.06 19.29 11.64
N LYS A 408 22.14 18.54 11.80
CA LYS A 408 22.09 17.08 11.98
C LYS A 408 21.24 16.72 13.19
N GLN A 409 21.50 17.35 14.34
CA GLN A 409 20.75 17.08 15.56
C GLN A 409 19.26 17.37 15.38
N LYS A 410 18.90 18.54 14.85
CA LYS A 410 17.51 18.97 14.69
C LYS A 410 16.76 18.14 13.66
N LEU A 411 17.41 17.82 12.53
CA LEU A 411 16.85 16.95 11.51
C LEU A 411 16.63 15.54 12.05
N THR A 412 17.61 14.96 12.74
CA THR A 412 17.46 13.62 13.34
C THR A 412 16.35 13.59 14.38
N ILE A 413 16.20 14.63 15.20
CA ILE A 413 15.08 14.74 16.16
C ILE A 413 13.74 14.77 15.40
N ALA A 414 13.59 15.64 14.40
CA ALA A 414 12.33 15.77 13.68
C ALA A 414 11.91 14.48 12.98
N ILE A 415 12.82 13.84 12.23
CA ILE A 415 12.49 12.61 11.49
C ILE A 415 12.29 11.40 12.42
N SER A 416 12.86 11.41 13.63
CA SER A 416 12.70 10.30 14.58
C SER A 416 11.44 10.41 15.42
N ASN A 417 10.86 11.61 15.54
CA ASN A 417 9.65 11.87 16.33
C ASN A 417 8.44 12.24 15.46
N ALA A 418 8.55 12.08 14.13
CA ALA A 418 7.50 12.39 13.16
C ALA A 418 6.22 11.56 13.36
N GLU A 419 6.34 10.36 13.93
CA GLU A 419 5.23 9.45 14.23
C GLU A 419 4.76 9.58 15.70
N GLY A 420 5.32 10.51 16.49
CA GLY A 420 5.21 10.57 17.95
C GLY A 420 4.50 11.80 18.54
N PHE A 421 3.70 12.52 17.76
CA PHE A 421 2.77 13.54 18.27
C PHE A 421 1.32 13.28 17.83
N GLY A 422 0.93 12.00 17.75
CA GLY A 422 -0.42 11.62 18.14
C GLY A 422 -0.43 11.63 19.67
N LEU A 423 -1.14 12.57 20.27
CA LEU A 423 -1.37 12.63 21.71
C LEU A 423 -1.79 11.23 22.23
N GLU A 424 -1.10 10.74 23.26
CA GLU A 424 -1.69 9.79 24.21
C GLU A 424 -2.98 10.34 24.80
#